data_AF-A0A8X8YFW7-F1
#
_entry.id   AF-A0A8X8YFW7-F1
#
_cell.length_a   1.000
_cell.length_b   1.000
_cell.length_c   1.000
_cell.angle_alpha   90.00
_cell.angle_beta   90.00
_cell.angle_gamma   90.00
#
_symmetry.space_group_name_H-M   'P 1'
#
loop_
_entity.id
_entity.type
_entity.pdbx_description
1 polymer ?
#
loop_
_entity_poly.entity_id
_entity_poly.type
_entity_poly.pdbx_seq_one_letter_code
_entity_poly.pdbx_strand_id
1 'polypeptide(L)'
;MGDTCVAMSDWVGNLTAHTALDKVIPCVDTATAKVARSQSKEVTFQMVQLVNGIIANVSNRNLSPIVGPLSYNQSGPLVPLLCNPYNPDKTDRKTCNPGEVGFTNATQLKLLILKVWKNYECQVANNKCTTVGRLTPSMYDQMSGAVNVSYGLYHYGPFLTNLVDCTFVRDTFEAIHKDHCPELRLYSRWVYIGLLMASVAVMLSLVFWVVYARERRHRKYMKQVDGAASAAQASYEPKGP
;
A
#
# COMPACT_ATOMS: atom_id res chain seq x y z
N MET A 1 -7.62 -9.21 -22.42
CA MET A 1 -8.43 -8.69 -21.29
C MET A 1 -8.77 -9.77 -20.25
N GLY A 2 -8.33 -11.03 -20.39
CA GLY A 2 -8.45 -12.06 -19.34
C GLY A 2 -7.21 -12.21 -18.46
N ASP A 3 -6.08 -11.63 -18.88
CA ASP A 3 -4.76 -11.93 -18.33
C ASP A 3 -4.63 -11.51 -16.86
N THR A 4 -5.29 -10.41 -16.44
CA THR A 4 -5.29 -9.98 -15.04
C THR A 4 -6.07 -10.93 -14.14
N CYS A 5 -7.26 -11.38 -14.59
CA CYS A 5 -8.09 -12.30 -13.83
C CYS A 5 -7.46 -13.69 -13.70
N VAL A 6 -6.78 -14.15 -14.76
CA VAL A 6 -6.01 -15.40 -14.78
C VAL A 6 -4.76 -15.27 -13.91
N ALA A 7 -4.03 -14.15 -14.00
CA ALA A 7 -2.87 -13.89 -13.16
C ALA A 7 -3.22 -13.81 -11.66
N MET A 8 -4.38 -13.23 -11.32
CA MET A 8 -4.89 -13.20 -9.95
C MET A 8 -5.22 -14.60 -9.43
N SER A 9 -5.94 -15.43 -10.21
CA SER A 9 -6.26 -16.80 -9.78
C SER A 9 -5.03 -17.70 -9.69
N ASP A 10 -4.10 -17.58 -10.63
CA ASP A 10 -2.87 -18.37 -10.65
C ASP A 10 -1.99 -18.05 -9.44
N TRP A 11 -1.92 -16.78 -9.04
CA TRP A 11 -1.20 -16.35 -7.85
C TRP A 11 -1.84 -16.86 -6.56
N VAL A 12 -3.19 -16.81 -6.44
CA VAL A 12 -3.92 -17.35 -5.28
C VAL A 12 -3.69 -18.85 -5.13
N GLY A 13 -3.67 -19.60 -6.24
CA GLY A 13 -3.47 -21.04 -6.23
C GLY A 13 -2.02 -21.49 -6.03
N ASN A 14 -1.03 -20.66 -6.39
CA ASN A 14 0.39 -21.01 -6.36
C ASN A 14 1.27 -19.86 -5.82
N LEU A 15 1.23 -19.66 -4.50
CA LEU A 15 2.02 -18.63 -3.79
C LEU A 15 3.55 -18.76 -3.94
N THR A 16 4.07 -19.94 -4.28
CA THR A 16 5.53 -20.21 -4.39
C THR A 16 6.00 -20.46 -5.82
N ALA A 17 5.09 -20.53 -6.79
CA ALA A 17 5.49 -20.53 -8.18
C ALA A 17 5.82 -19.09 -8.58
N HIS A 18 6.92 -18.88 -9.32
CA HIS A 18 7.34 -17.58 -9.86
C HIS A 18 6.30 -17.00 -10.84
N THR A 19 5.16 -16.58 -10.33
CA THR A 19 4.07 -15.95 -11.07
C THR A 19 4.40 -14.48 -11.33
N ALA A 20 3.68 -13.84 -12.25
CA ALA A 20 3.89 -12.44 -12.58
C ALA A 20 3.68 -11.51 -11.36
N LEU A 21 2.82 -11.90 -10.41
CA LEU A 21 2.49 -11.13 -9.20
C LEU A 21 3.45 -11.39 -8.01
N ASP A 22 4.08 -12.56 -7.94
CA ASP A 22 5.06 -12.90 -6.90
C ASP A 22 6.24 -11.92 -6.85
N LYS A 23 6.67 -11.41 -8.02
CA LYS A 23 7.77 -10.42 -8.12
C LYS A 23 7.41 -9.02 -7.60
N VAL A 24 6.13 -8.72 -7.41
CA VAL A 24 5.65 -7.38 -7.02
C VAL A 24 5.12 -7.38 -5.59
N ILE A 25 4.65 -8.54 -5.08
CA ILE A 25 4.01 -8.68 -3.78
C ILE A 25 4.97 -9.45 -2.87
N PRO A 26 5.77 -8.77 -2.02
CA PRO A 26 6.74 -9.43 -1.16
C PRO A 26 6.03 -10.10 0.03
N CYS A 27 5.46 -11.27 -0.23
CA CYS A 27 4.86 -12.12 0.78
C CYS A 27 5.93 -12.84 1.58
N VAL A 28 5.74 -12.91 2.90
CA VAL A 28 6.45 -13.87 3.73
C VAL A 28 5.48 -14.94 4.18
N ASP A 29 5.98 -16.13 4.49
CA ASP A 29 5.12 -17.18 5.02
C ASP A 29 4.58 -16.85 6.41
N THR A 30 3.43 -17.44 6.73
CA THR A 30 2.73 -17.25 8.02
C THR A 30 3.62 -17.50 9.25
N ALA A 31 4.61 -18.41 9.16
CA ALA A 31 5.49 -18.72 10.28
C ALA A 31 6.51 -17.59 10.47
N THR A 32 7.11 -17.10 9.38
CA THR A 32 7.99 -15.92 9.41
C THR A 32 7.25 -14.67 9.90
N ALA A 33 6.01 -14.44 9.46
CA ALA A 33 5.18 -13.34 9.95
C ALA A 33 4.91 -13.45 11.47
N LYS A 34 4.62 -14.64 11.98
CA LYS A 34 4.47 -14.89 13.43
C LYS A 34 5.76 -14.67 14.20
N VAL A 35 6.91 -15.09 13.66
CA VAL A 35 8.22 -14.82 14.28
C VAL A 35 8.48 -13.32 14.32
N ALA A 36 8.27 -12.60 13.22
CA ALA A 36 8.43 -11.15 13.16
C ALA A 36 7.53 -10.44 14.19
N ARG A 37 6.28 -10.88 14.35
CA ARG A 37 5.37 -10.37 15.38
C ARG A 37 5.86 -10.69 16.80
N SER A 38 6.38 -11.89 17.05
CA SER A 38 6.94 -12.23 18.36
C SER A 38 8.15 -11.35 18.68
N GLN A 39 9.02 -11.11 17.69
CA GLN A 39 10.18 -10.23 17.83
C GLN A 39 9.75 -8.77 18.05
N SER A 40 8.71 -8.30 17.38
CA SER A 40 8.19 -6.94 17.61
C SER A 40 7.65 -6.76 19.03
N LYS A 41 6.99 -7.79 19.59
CA LYS A 41 6.56 -7.82 21.00
C LYS A 41 7.77 -7.77 21.94
N GLU A 42 8.81 -8.55 21.67
CA GLU A 42 10.04 -8.56 22.45
C GLU A 42 10.72 -7.19 22.47
N VAL A 43 10.93 -6.59 21.30
CA VAL A 43 11.56 -5.27 21.18
C VAL A 43 10.76 -4.22 21.94
N THR A 44 9.43 -4.21 21.79
CA THR A 44 8.55 -3.30 22.54
C THR A 44 8.69 -3.50 24.04
N PHE A 45 8.68 -4.76 24.51
CA PHE A 45 8.82 -5.09 25.92
C PHE A 45 10.17 -4.59 26.49
N GLN A 46 11.28 -4.89 25.81
CA GLN A 46 12.62 -4.49 26.22
C GLN A 46 12.79 -2.97 26.20
N MET A 47 12.26 -2.30 25.18
CA MET A 47 12.39 -0.85 25.05
C MET A 47 11.66 -0.11 26.18
N VAL A 48 10.46 -0.57 26.56
CA VAL A 48 9.75 -0.03 27.73
C VAL A 48 10.52 -0.31 29.02
N GLN A 49 11.14 -1.49 29.16
CA GLN A 49 11.99 -1.80 30.31
C GLN A 49 13.21 -0.88 30.41
N LEU A 50 13.87 -0.59 29.28
CA LEU A 50 15.01 0.33 29.24
C LEU A 50 14.59 1.74 29.69
N VAL A 51 13.48 2.25 29.16
CA VAL A 51 12.96 3.57 29.53
C VAL A 51 12.60 3.63 31.02
N ASN A 52 11.93 2.60 31.54
CA ASN A 52 11.62 2.50 32.96
C ASN A 52 12.86 2.36 33.83
N GLY A 53 13.88 1.64 33.35
CA GLY A 53 15.17 1.53 34.02
C GLY A 53 15.85 2.89 34.16
N ILE A 54 15.86 3.70 33.11
CA ILE A 54 16.37 5.08 33.15
C ILE A 54 15.55 5.92 34.13
N ILE A 55 14.22 5.88 34.06
CA ILE A 55 13.36 6.64 34.97
C ILE A 55 13.63 6.24 36.43
N ALA A 56 13.59 4.96 36.75
CA ALA A 56 13.70 4.48 38.13
C ALA A 56 15.11 4.63 38.71
N ASN A 57 16.14 4.31 37.94
CA ASN A 57 17.51 4.23 38.44
C ASN A 57 18.34 5.50 38.21
N VAL A 58 17.93 6.34 37.26
CA VAL A 58 18.60 7.63 36.96
C VAL A 58 17.70 8.77 37.41
N SER A 59 16.58 9.02 36.76
CA SER A 59 15.79 10.26 36.96
C SER A 59 15.13 10.37 38.34
N ASN A 60 14.62 9.26 38.88
CA ASN A 60 13.93 9.20 40.17
C ASN A 60 14.85 8.84 41.33
N ARG A 61 16.07 8.37 41.04
CA ARG A 61 17.07 8.05 42.06
C ARG A 61 17.93 9.29 42.26
N ASN A 62 17.79 9.96 43.40
CA ASN A 62 18.66 11.08 43.77
C ASN A 62 20.09 10.55 43.99
N LEU A 63 20.86 10.42 42.91
CA LEU A 63 22.19 9.82 42.92
C LEU A 63 23.19 10.75 43.64
N SER A 64 24.04 10.16 44.48
CA SER A 64 25.11 10.88 45.18
C SER A 64 26.13 11.43 44.18
N PRO A 65 26.71 12.62 44.42
CA PRO A 65 27.72 13.26 43.55
C PRO A 65 28.99 12.45 43.29
N ILE A 66 29.18 11.32 43.99
CA ILE A 66 30.34 10.43 43.86
C ILE A 66 30.21 9.52 42.62
N VAL A 67 28.98 9.30 42.11
CA VAL A 67 28.70 8.34 41.02
C VAL A 67 28.79 9.02 39.64
N GLY A 68 29.96 9.56 39.30
CA GLY A 68 30.33 9.95 37.92
C GLY A 68 29.32 10.87 37.16
N PRO A 69 29.30 10.84 35.81
CA PRO A 69 28.52 11.77 34.98
C PRO A 69 26.99 11.60 35.09
N LEU A 70 26.51 10.61 35.84
CA LEU A 70 25.09 10.37 36.11
C LEU A 70 24.60 11.11 37.36
N SER A 71 25.49 11.77 38.10
CA SER A 71 25.15 12.57 39.27
C SER A 71 24.83 14.02 38.87
N TYR A 72 23.54 14.34 38.84
CA TYR A 72 23.07 15.70 38.58
C TYR A 72 21.96 16.08 39.56
N ASN A 73 21.77 17.38 39.80
CA ASN A 73 20.76 17.85 40.72
C ASN A 73 19.37 17.61 40.11
N GLN A 74 18.52 16.85 40.79
CA GLN A 74 17.18 16.46 40.34
C GLN A 74 16.14 17.09 41.27
N SER A 75 15.54 18.19 40.81
CA SER A 75 14.49 18.89 41.56
C SER A 75 13.11 18.50 41.04
N GLY A 76 12.07 18.51 41.86
CA GLY A 76 10.69 18.26 41.40
C GLY A 76 10.15 16.83 41.53
N PRO A 77 8.90 16.60 41.10
CA PRO A 77 8.16 15.37 41.34
C PRO A 77 8.72 14.17 40.56
N LEU A 78 8.48 12.96 41.08
CA LEU A 78 8.91 11.72 40.44
C LEU A 78 8.25 11.55 39.07
N VAL A 79 9.06 11.18 38.08
CA VAL A 79 8.59 10.90 36.73
C VAL A 79 7.81 9.58 36.75
N PRO A 80 6.57 9.56 36.22
CA PRO A 80 5.78 8.32 36.18
C PRO A 80 6.37 7.33 35.18
N LEU A 81 6.33 6.05 35.53
CA LEU A 81 6.82 4.97 34.68
C LEU A 81 5.89 4.74 33.48
N LEU A 82 6.45 4.19 32.42
CA LEU A 82 5.71 3.74 31.25
C LEU A 82 5.15 2.34 31.51
N CYS A 83 3.86 2.15 31.29
CA CYS A 83 3.26 0.83 31.38
C CYS A 83 3.70 -0.02 30.17
N ASN A 84 4.26 -1.18 30.46
CA ASN A 84 4.55 -2.16 29.42
C ASN A 84 3.24 -2.76 28.91
N PRO A 85 2.96 -2.75 27.60
CA PRO A 85 1.76 -3.36 27.05
C PRO A 85 1.81 -4.90 27.07
N TYR A 86 2.97 -5.48 27.39
CA TYR A 86 3.18 -6.92 27.45
C TYR A 86 3.63 -7.36 28.85
N ASN A 87 3.19 -8.55 29.24
CA ASN A 87 3.69 -9.26 30.40
C ASN A 87 5.09 -9.86 30.12
N PRO A 88 5.83 -10.34 31.15
CA PRO A 88 7.13 -10.99 30.94
C PRO A 88 7.10 -12.23 30.04
N ASP A 89 5.95 -12.86 29.85
CA ASP A 89 5.69 -13.97 28.91
C ASP A 89 5.21 -13.49 27.53
N LYS A 90 5.16 -12.18 27.30
CA LYS A 90 4.82 -11.49 26.03
C LYS A 90 3.35 -11.62 25.66
N THR A 91 2.52 -12.06 26.61
CA THR A 91 1.06 -11.95 26.52
C THR A 91 0.64 -10.49 26.69
N ASP A 92 -0.51 -10.14 26.14
CA ASP A 92 -1.01 -8.76 26.19
C ASP A 92 -1.44 -8.42 27.61
N ARG A 93 -0.86 -7.34 28.17
CA ARG A 93 -1.18 -6.84 29.50
C ARG A 93 -2.34 -5.86 29.41
N LYS A 94 -3.46 -6.21 30.04
CA LYS A 94 -4.70 -5.39 29.99
C LYS A 94 -4.70 -4.21 30.94
N THR A 95 -4.03 -4.35 32.09
CA THR A 95 -4.08 -3.37 33.18
C THR A 95 -2.68 -2.92 33.58
N CYS A 96 -2.50 -1.60 33.58
CA CYS A 96 -1.30 -0.95 34.09
C CYS A 96 -1.37 -0.81 35.62
N ASN A 97 -0.22 -0.73 36.27
CA ASN A 97 -0.20 -0.49 37.71
C ASN A 97 -0.58 0.97 38.00
N PRO A 98 -1.11 1.27 39.19
CA PRO A 98 -1.37 2.65 39.59
C PRO A 98 -0.11 3.51 39.47
N GLY A 99 -0.21 4.66 38.79
CA GLY A 99 0.90 5.57 38.56
C GLY A 99 1.75 5.29 37.32
N GLU A 100 1.48 4.20 36.59
CA GLU A 100 2.06 3.97 35.26
C GLU A 100 1.23 4.69 34.18
N VAL A 101 1.90 5.23 33.17
CA VAL A 101 1.26 5.82 31.99
C VAL A 101 1.24 4.78 30.88
N GLY A 102 0.04 4.35 30.48
CA GLY A 102 -0.13 3.34 29.43
C GLY A 102 -0.33 3.88 28.04
N PHE A 103 -0.33 2.95 27.08
CA PHE A 103 -0.57 3.18 25.65
C PHE A 103 -2.07 3.15 25.26
N THR A 104 -3.00 3.21 26.22
CA THR A 104 -4.44 3.01 26.01
C THR A 104 -5.22 4.27 25.58
N ASN A 105 -5.97 4.14 24.47
CA ASN A 105 -6.86 5.07 23.75
C ASN A 105 -6.22 6.03 22.72
N ALA A 106 -6.66 5.90 21.46
CA ALA A 106 -5.80 6.01 20.28
C ALA A 106 -5.69 7.39 19.58
N THR A 107 -6.34 8.45 20.05
CA THR A 107 -6.37 9.72 19.26
C THR A 107 -5.78 10.94 19.96
N GLN A 108 -5.56 10.90 21.28
CA GLN A 108 -4.93 12.01 22.03
C GLN A 108 -3.66 11.59 22.80
N LEU A 109 -3.23 10.33 22.74
CA LEU A 109 -2.41 9.73 23.80
C LEU A 109 -0.90 9.63 23.55
N LYS A 110 -0.44 9.57 22.28
CA LYS A 110 0.99 9.87 21.98
C LYS A 110 1.35 11.24 22.55
N LEU A 111 0.43 12.19 22.38
CA LEU A 111 0.54 13.51 22.98
C LEU A 111 0.45 13.43 24.50
N LEU A 112 -0.40 12.60 25.10
CA LEU A 112 -0.48 12.52 26.57
C LEU A 112 0.78 11.97 27.25
N ILE A 113 1.40 10.87 26.81
CA ILE A 113 2.63 10.36 27.46
C ILE A 113 3.77 11.39 27.34
N LEU A 114 4.00 11.88 26.13
CA LEU A 114 5.06 12.85 25.86
C LEU A 114 4.79 14.20 26.54
N LYS A 115 3.53 14.64 26.64
CA LYS A 115 3.12 15.87 27.34
C LYS A 115 3.21 15.72 28.84
N VAL A 116 2.86 14.56 29.39
CA VAL A 116 3.03 14.27 30.82
C VAL A 116 4.51 14.38 31.16
N TRP A 117 5.40 13.70 30.43
CA TRP A 117 6.84 13.78 30.69
C TRP A 117 7.47 15.14 30.39
N LYS A 118 6.91 15.92 29.45
CA LYS A 118 7.39 17.29 29.16
C LYS A 118 7.33 18.18 30.40
N ASN A 119 6.34 17.99 31.27
CA ASN A 119 6.22 18.75 32.52
C ASN A 119 7.31 18.43 33.56
N TYR A 120 8.10 17.39 33.34
CA TYR A 120 9.21 16.99 34.22
C TYR A 120 10.58 17.39 33.64
N GLU A 121 10.60 18.05 32.48
CA GLU A 121 11.82 18.54 31.85
C GLU A 121 12.33 19.80 32.57
N CYS A 122 13.64 19.82 32.82
CA CYS A 122 14.33 20.96 33.40
C CYS A 122 15.15 21.70 32.33
N GLN A 123 15.42 22.99 32.55
CA GLN A 123 16.49 23.68 31.85
C GLN A 123 17.84 23.21 32.40
N VAL A 124 18.86 23.16 31.54
CA VAL A 124 20.15 22.54 31.87
C VAL A 124 21.29 23.54 31.70
N ALA A 125 22.19 23.59 32.68
CA ALA A 125 23.50 24.22 32.58
C ALA A 125 24.56 23.24 33.10
N ASN A 126 25.66 23.05 32.36
CA ASN A 126 26.71 22.07 32.70
C ASN A 126 26.18 20.67 33.02
N ASN A 127 25.25 20.16 32.20
CA ASN A 127 24.59 18.85 32.38
C ASN A 127 23.82 18.68 33.71
N LYS A 128 23.47 19.78 34.39
CA LYS A 128 22.66 19.79 35.61
C LYS A 128 21.39 20.60 35.42
N CYS A 129 20.28 20.11 35.99
CA CYS A 129 19.03 20.86 36.01
C CYS A 129 19.21 22.15 36.83
N THR A 130 18.88 23.30 36.25
CA THR A 130 18.84 24.61 36.91
C THR A 130 17.44 24.96 37.40
N THR A 131 16.40 24.47 36.71
CA THR A 131 15.00 24.62 37.10
C THR A 131 14.45 23.34 37.73
N VAL A 132 13.26 23.44 38.33
CA VAL A 132 12.52 22.27 38.84
C VAL A 132 12.23 21.31 37.68
N GLY A 133 12.66 20.06 37.79
CA GLY A 133 12.51 18.99 36.80
C GLY A 133 13.55 17.87 37.02
N ARG A 134 13.23 16.67 36.53
CA ARG A 134 14.05 15.46 36.68
C ARG A 134 14.59 14.91 35.36
N LEU A 135 14.04 15.35 34.23
CA LEU A 135 14.48 14.98 32.89
C LEU A 135 15.28 16.13 32.28
N THR A 136 16.46 15.83 31.78
CA THR A 136 17.16 16.77 30.88
C THR A 136 16.54 16.69 29.48
N PRO A 137 16.69 17.72 28.64
CA PRO A 137 16.18 17.71 27.26
C PRO A 137 16.69 16.50 26.47
N SER A 138 17.97 16.13 26.64
CA SER A 138 18.55 14.96 25.97
C SER A 138 17.92 13.63 26.42
N MET A 139 17.64 13.46 27.72
CA MET A 139 16.95 12.28 28.22
C MET A 139 15.51 12.23 27.72
N TYR A 140 14.81 13.37 27.74
CA TYR A 140 13.47 13.49 27.21
C TYR A 140 13.41 13.07 25.73
N ASP A 141 14.32 13.59 24.89
CA ASP A 141 14.36 13.28 23.47
C ASP A 141 14.63 11.80 23.21
N GLN A 142 15.61 11.19 23.89
CA GLN A 142 15.92 9.77 23.75
C GLN A 142 14.74 8.87 24.18
N MET A 143 14.14 9.18 25.34
CA MET A 143 12.98 8.46 25.85
C MET A 143 11.76 8.64 24.92
N SER A 144 11.57 9.82 24.35
CA SER A 144 10.47 10.09 23.42
C SER A 144 10.59 9.27 22.13
N GLY A 145 11.81 9.13 21.59
CA GLY A 145 12.09 8.27 20.44
C GLY A 145 11.78 6.80 20.74
N ALA A 146 12.21 6.34 21.92
CA ALA A 146 11.95 4.98 22.40
C ALA A 146 10.46 4.67 22.55
N VAL A 147 9.69 5.60 23.11
CA VAL A 147 8.23 5.49 23.25
C VAL A 147 7.56 5.52 21.89
N ASN A 148 8.02 6.36 20.95
CA ASN A 148 7.44 6.47 19.62
C ASN A 148 7.62 5.16 18.81
N VAL A 149 8.80 4.55 18.87
CA VAL A 149 9.07 3.24 18.23
C VAL A 149 8.22 2.14 18.88
N SER A 150 8.23 2.06 20.22
CA SER A 150 7.42 1.09 20.98
C SER A 150 5.92 1.21 20.66
N TYR A 151 5.41 2.44 20.59
CA TYR A 151 4.02 2.71 20.22
C TYR A 151 3.73 2.25 18.78
N GLY A 152 4.61 2.56 17.84
CA GLY A 152 4.46 2.13 16.44
C GLY A 152 4.41 0.62 16.30
N LEU A 153 5.34 -0.09 16.97
CA LEU A 153 5.38 -1.55 16.98
C LEU A 153 4.14 -2.17 17.66
N TYR A 154 3.67 -1.60 18.76
CA TYR A 154 2.47 -2.07 19.46
C TYR A 154 1.19 -1.84 18.65
N HIS A 155 1.00 -0.63 18.13
CA HIS A 155 -0.24 -0.22 17.47
C HIS A 155 -0.35 -0.74 16.04
N TYR A 156 0.73 -0.62 15.24
CA TYR A 156 0.71 -1.04 13.83
C TYR A 156 1.21 -2.48 13.63
N GLY A 157 1.90 -3.09 14.59
CA GLY A 157 2.44 -4.45 14.48
C GLY A 157 1.41 -5.50 14.03
N PRO A 158 0.21 -5.59 14.62
CA PRO A 158 -0.80 -6.56 14.19
C PRO A 158 -1.25 -6.37 12.73
N PHE A 159 -1.46 -5.12 12.31
CA PHE A 159 -1.82 -4.79 10.93
C PHE A 159 -0.70 -5.19 9.98
N LEU A 160 0.53 -4.74 10.24
CA LEU A 160 1.71 -5.05 9.44
C LEU A 160 1.93 -6.56 9.30
N THR A 161 1.75 -7.33 10.39
CA THR A 161 1.86 -8.80 10.33
C THR A 161 0.86 -9.40 9.33
N ASN A 162 -0.38 -8.90 9.31
CA ASN A 162 -1.41 -9.39 8.41
C ASN A 162 -1.18 -9.01 6.94
N LEU A 163 -0.53 -7.86 6.66
CA LEU A 163 -0.16 -7.51 5.28
C LEU A 163 0.95 -8.41 4.74
N VAL A 164 1.98 -8.65 5.54
CA VAL A 164 3.18 -9.35 5.06
C VAL A 164 2.91 -10.85 4.89
N ASP A 165 1.96 -11.44 5.63
CA ASP A 165 1.51 -12.82 5.46
C ASP A 165 0.65 -13.04 4.18
N CYS A 166 0.37 -11.99 3.42
CA CYS A 166 -0.38 -12.03 2.17
C CYS A 166 -1.78 -12.67 2.20
N THR A 167 -2.27 -13.04 3.38
CA THR A 167 -3.65 -13.50 3.61
C THR A 167 -4.64 -12.45 3.13
N PHE A 168 -4.43 -11.19 3.51
CA PHE A 168 -5.25 -10.07 3.05
C PHE A 168 -5.29 -9.96 1.51
N VAL A 169 -4.12 -10.05 0.87
CA VAL A 169 -4.01 -9.91 -0.60
C VAL A 169 -4.66 -11.09 -1.31
N ARG A 170 -4.45 -12.30 -0.79
CA ARG A 170 -5.07 -13.53 -1.29
C ARG A 170 -6.59 -13.47 -1.19
N ASP A 171 -7.12 -13.13 -0.02
CA ASP A 171 -8.56 -13.06 0.20
C ASP A 171 -9.19 -11.98 -0.69
N THR A 172 -8.48 -10.86 -0.91
CA THR A 172 -8.93 -9.79 -1.81
C THR A 172 -8.94 -10.24 -3.28
N PHE A 173 -7.88 -10.91 -3.75
CA PHE A 173 -7.84 -11.40 -5.13
C PHE A 173 -8.82 -12.54 -5.38
N GLU A 174 -9.05 -13.40 -4.39
CA GLU A 174 -10.08 -14.43 -4.48
C GLU A 174 -11.48 -13.80 -4.61
N ALA A 175 -11.78 -12.77 -3.81
CA ALA A 175 -13.03 -12.03 -3.92
C ALA A 175 -13.19 -11.33 -5.27
N ILE A 176 -12.16 -10.63 -5.76
CA ILE A 176 -12.19 -9.95 -7.07
C ILE A 176 -12.37 -10.98 -8.20
N HIS A 177 -11.65 -12.09 -8.15
CA HIS A 177 -11.76 -13.14 -9.14
C HIS A 177 -13.17 -13.74 -9.17
N LYS A 178 -13.77 -13.98 -8.01
CA LYS A 178 -15.11 -14.55 -7.91
C LYS A 178 -16.20 -13.58 -8.36
N ASP A 179 -16.12 -12.33 -7.94
CA ASP A 179 -17.23 -11.38 -8.08
C ASP A 179 -17.16 -10.53 -9.36
N HIS A 180 -15.96 -10.16 -9.83
CA HIS A 180 -15.81 -9.16 -10.90
C HIS A 180 -15.31 -9.75 -12.23
N CYS A 181 -14.51 -10.82 -12.20
CA CYS A 181 -13.98 -11.42 -13.43
C CYS A 181 -15.04 -12.06 -14.36
N PRO A 182 -16.16 -12.65 -13.88
CA PRO A 182 -17.20 -13.16 -14.76
C PRO A 182 -17.83 -12.04 -15.61
N GLU A 183 -18.15 -10.91 -15.01
CA GLU A 183 -18.73 -9.75 -15.69
C GLU A 183 -17.75 -9.15 -16.71
N LEU A 184 -16.49 -8.94 -16.32
CA LEU A 184 -15.45 -8.45 -17.24
C LEU A 184 -15.31 -9.34 -18.47
N ARG A 185 -15.35 -10.67 -18.29
CA ARG A 185 -15.28 -11.63 -19.41
C ARG A 185 -16.47 -11.46 -20.34
N LEU A 186 -17.67 -11.30 -19.77
CA LEU A 186 -18.91 -11.12 -20.50
C LEU A 186 -18.92 -9.82 -21.31
N TYR A 187 -18.59 -8.69 -20.69
CA TYR A 187 -18.50 -7.39 -21.39
C TYR A 187 -17.44 -7.39 -22.49
N SER A 188 -16.26 -7.98 -22.25
CA SER A 188 -15.23 -8.07 -23.29
C SER A 188 -15.69 -8.88 -24.52
N ARG A 189 -16.49 -9.93 -24.28
CA ARG A 189 -17.07 -10.75 -25.35
C ARG A 189 -18.08 -9.96 -26.17
N TRP A 190 -18.94 -9.16 -25.53
CA TRP A 190 -19.88 -8.27 -26.23
C TRP A 190 -19.16 -7.22 -27.08
N VAL A 191 -18.11 -6.60 -26.53
CA VAL A 191 -17.29 -5.63 -27.28
C VAL A 191 -16.61 -6.29 -28.47
N TYR A 192 -16.05 -7.50 -28.30
CA TYR A 192 -15.43 -8.23 -29.40
C TYR A 192 -16.42 -8.57 -30.52
N ILE A 193 -17.64 -9.01 -30.16
CA ILE A 193 -18.71 -9.26 -31.13
C ILE A 193 -19.07 -7.97 -31.88
N GLY A 194 -19.21 -6.85 -31.15
CA GLY A 194 -19.49 -5.54 -31.77
C GLY A 194 -18.40 -5.10 -32.75
N LEU A 195 -17.13 -5.25 -32.37
CA LEU A 195 -15.99 -4.93 -33.22
C LEU A 195 -15.94 -5.82 -34.47
N LEU A 196 -16.23 -7.12 -34.31
CA LEU A 196 -16.28 -8.07 -35.42
C LEU A 196 -17.39 -7.70 -36.41
N MET A 197 -18.58 -7.39 -35.92
CA MET A 197 -19.70 -6.94 -36.77
C MET A 197 -19.36 -5.67 -37.54
N ALA A 198 -18.75 -4.67 -36.88
CA ALA A 198 -18.32 -3.44 -37.52
C ALA A 198 -17.27 -3.70 -38.61
N SER A 199 -16.29 -4.57 -38.33
CA SER A 199 -15.24 -4.92 -39.30
C SER A 199 -15.80 -5.60 -40.56
N VAL A 200 -16.76 -6.52 -40.38
CA VAL A 200 -17.44 -7.20 -41.49
C VAL A 200 -18.25 -6.20 -42.32
N ALA A 201 -18.98 -5.29 -41.68
CA ALA A 201 -19.76 -4.26 -42.37
C ALA A 201 -18.88 -3.33 -43.21
N VAL A 202 -17.72 -2.91 -42.69
CA VAL A 202 -16.75 -2.09 -43.43
C VAL A 202 -16.19 -2.87 -44.63
N MET A 203 -15.80 -4.13 -44.43
CA MET A 203 -15.31 -4.98 -45.52
C MET A 203 -16.34 -5.15 -46.64
N LEU A 204 -17.60 -5.44 -46.29
CA LEU A 204 -18.68 -5.54 -47.28
C LEU A 204 -18.93 -4.22 -48.00
N SER A 205 -18.91 -3.10 -47.27
CA SER A 205 -19.08 -1.76 -47.85
C SER A 205 -17.98 -1.45 -48.87
N LEU A 206 -16.72 -1.81 -48.57
CA LEU A 206 -15.59 -1.66 -49.49
C LEU A 206 -15.75 -2.55 -50.73
N VAL A 207 -16.18 -3.81 -50.57
CA VAL A 207 -16.43 -4.73 -51.69
C VAL A 207 -17.52 -4.18 -52.62
N PHE A 208 -18.66 -3.75 -52.07
CA PHE A 208 -19.74 -3.14 -52.85
C PHE A 208 -19.28 -1.88 -53.58
N TRP A 209 -18.48 -1.03 -52.90
CA TRP A 209 -17.94 0.18 -53.52
C TRP A 209 -17.01 -0.14 -54.70
N VAL A 210 -16.15 -1.15 -54.58
CA VAL A 210 -15.26 -1.60 -55.67
C VAL A 210 -16.06 -2.14 -56.86
N VAL A 211 -17.07 -2.97 -56.61
CA VAL A 211 -17.94 -3.52 -57.65
C VAL A 211 -18.69 -2.39 -58.38
N TYR A 212 -19.31 -1.48 -57.63
CA TYR A 212 -20.01 -0.33 -58.19
C TYR A 212 -19.09 0.57 -59.02
N ALA A 213 -17.88 0.87 -58.51
CA ALA A 213 -16.90 1.66 -59.24
C ALA A 213 -16.45 0.98 -60.54
N ARG A 214 -16.28 -0.35 -60.52
CA ARG A 214 -15.95 -1.14 -61.71
C ARG A 214 -17.08 -1.12 -62.73
N GLU A 215 -18.32 -1.37 -62.32
CA GLU A 215 -19.48 -1.35 -63.22
C GLU A 215 -19.68 0.04 -63.83
N ARG A 216 -19.53 1.10 -63.03
CA ARG A 216 -19.61 2.49 -63.51
C ARG A 216 -18.50 2.81 -64.53
N ARG A 217 -17.29 2.29 -64.35
CA ARG A 217 -16.23 2.40 -65.37
C ARG A 217 -16.60 1.64 -66.64
N HIS A 218 -17.06 0.39 -66.54
CA HIS A 218 -17.49 -0.39 -67.72
C HIS A 218 -18.62 0.29 -68.50
N ARG A 219 -19.64 0.85 -67.83
CA ARG A 219 -20.71 1.62 -68.49
C ARG A 219 -20.18 2.86 -69.22
N LYS A 220 -19.17 3.54 -68.67
CA LYS A 220 -18.52 4.67 -69.36
C LYS A 220 -17.74 4.22 -70.59
N TYR A 221 -16.97 3.13 -70.49
CA TYR A 221 -16.23 2.57 -71.62
C TYR A 221 -17.14 2.09 -72.75
N MET A 222 -18.23 1.37 -72.44
CA MET A 222 -19.20 0.92 -73.45
C MET A 222 -19.85 2.11 -74.16
N LYS A 223 -20.28 3.16 -73.43
CA LYS A 223 -20.82 4.38 -74.04
C LYS A 223 -19.83 5.09 -74.96
N GLN A 224 -18.53 5.06 -74.66
CA GLN A 224 -17.49 5.62 -75.53
C GLN A 224 -17.28 4.78 -76.79
N VAL A 225 -17.30 3.45 -76.67
CA VAL A 225 -17.18 2.52 -77.82
C VAL A 225 -18.41 2.62 -78.73
N ASP A 226 -19.62 2.64 -78.17
CA ASP A 226 -20.87 2.80 -78.93
C ASP A 226 -20.91 4.15 -79.65
N GLY A 227 -20.48 5.23 -78.96
CA GLY A 227 -20.36 6.57 -79.55
C GLY A 227 -19.33 6.65 -80.68
N ALA A 228 -18.18 5.97 -80.53
CA ALA A 228 -17.18 5.87 -81.58
C ALA A 228 -17.66 5.03 -82.78
N ALA A 229 -18.38 3.94 -82.54
CA ALA A 229 -18.95 3.10 -83.59
C ALA A 229 -20.05 3.82 -84.38
N SER A 230 -20.92 4.57 -83.71
CA SER A 230 -21.97 5.38 -84.36
C SER A 230 -21.40 6.56 -85.14
N ALA A 231 -20.33 7.21 -84.66
CA ALA A 231 -19.61 8.23 -85.43
C ALA A 231 -18.93 7.65 -86.69
N ALA A 232 -18.38 6.42 -86.60
CA ALA A 232 -17.78 5.73 -87.74
C ALA A 232 -18.82 5.33 -88.80
N GLN A 233 -20.03 4.93 -88.39
CA GLN A 233 -21.13 4.62 -89.31
C GLN A 233 -21.65 5.86 -90.04
N ALA A 234 -21.79 7.00 -89.35
CA ALA A 234 -22.20 8.27 -89.97
C ALA A 234 -21.19 8.79 -91.01
N SER A 235 -19.91 8.41 -90.89
CA SER A 235 -18.87 8.78 -91.88
C SER A 235 -18.88 7.92 -93.14
N TYR A 236 -19.59 6.79 -93.14
CA TYR A 236 -19.66 5.84 -94.27
C TYR A 236 -20.95 5.96 -95.09
N GLU A 237 -21.83 6.91 -94.74
CA GLU A 237 -23.04 7.18 -95.52
C GLU A 237 -22.65 7.89 -96.84
N PRO A 238 -22.89 7.27 -98.01
CA PRO A 238 -22.47 7.83 -99.29
C PRO A 238 -23.35 9.05 -99.63
N LYS A 239 -22.73 10.22 -99.78
CA LYS A 239 -23.37 11.36 -100.45
C LYS A 239 -23.60 10.97 -101.91
N GLY A 240 -24.84 10.70 -102.27
CA GLY A 240 -25.25 10.63 -103.67
C GLY A 240 -26.22 11.74 -104.02
N PRO A 241 -26.55 11.89 -105.31
CA PRO A 241 -25.65 12.03 -106.46
C PRO A 241 -25.15 13.47 -106.67
#